data_AF-A0A1F2P573-F1
#
_entry.id   AF-A0A1F2P573-F1
#
_cell.length_a   1.000
_cell.length_b   1.000
_cell.length_c   1.000
_cell.angle_alpha   90.00
_cell.angle_beta   90.00
_cell.angle_gamma   90.00
#
_symmetry.space_group_name_H-M   'P 1'
#
loop_
_entity.id
_entity.type
_entity.pdbx_description
1 polymer ?
#
loop_
_entity_poly.entity_id
_entity_poly.type
_entity_poly.pdbx_seq_one_letter_code
_entity_poly.pdbx_strand_id
1 'polypeptide(L)'
;MIAEKLLEDRKKLEERLRRLTGGANVFVSEADLFAMSCGCIGIISYIQGMQFEDVEIYHEELMNIIEELSLDLGIYPSVSYAQMKPGTFDLERLQAHDLCDNCQKEYAGVGGKPWPDILIFKMDNGGKSNFTSILEYRSSIEELLREISRRPAYVMQFNIFARACGCCGTTAVVRGIFGDEINAKKDMIVSHILELSKELGIVPTMIYSMMVHGTDAVAGISAQQACEGCRTTYEEYEIIPRPDLEMLYLEKG
;
A
#
# COMPACT_ATOMS: atom_id res chain seq x y z
N MET A 1 5.41 5.93 -15.71
CA MET A 1 5.67 4.62 -15.05
C MET A 1 4.62 4.40 -13.97
N ILE A 2 4.48 3.20 -13.38
CA ILE A 2 3.33 2.89 -12.48
C ILE A 2 3.27 3.80 -11.25
N ALA A 3 4.41 4.14 -10.64
CA ALA A 3 4.47 5.02 -9.47
C ALA A 3 4.04 6.47 -9.77
N GLU A 4 4.43 7.02 -10.92
CA GLU A 4 4.01 8.35 -11.37
C GLU A 4 2.50 8.39 -11.64
N LYS A 5 1.97 7.33 -12.27
CA LYS A 5 0.54 7.20 -12.51
C LYS A 5 -0.23 7.16 -11.19
N LEU A 6 0.24 6.39 -10.21
CA LEU A 6 -0.39 6.32 -8.89
C LEU A 6 -0.38 7.66 -8.15
N LEU A 7 0.69 8.46 -8.28
CA LEU A 7 0.75 9.84 -7.74
C LEU A 7 -0.31 10.75 -8.38
N GLU A 8 -0.48 10.67 -9.70
CA GLU A 8 -1.49 11.43 -10.44
C GLU A 8 -2.90 11.01 -10.03
N ASP A 9 -3.15 9.70 -9.95
CA ASP A 9 -4.45 9.12 -9.64
C ASP A 9 -4.85 9.40 -8.18
N ARG A 10 -3.90 9.36 -7.23
CA ARG A 10 -4.12 9.81 -5.83
C ARG A 10 -4.57 11.28 -5.79
N LYS A 11 -3.94 12.15 -6.58
CA LYS A 11 -4.30 13.57 -6.64
C LYS A 11 -5.69 13.77 -7.23
N LYS A 12 -6.01 13.07 -8.33
CA LYS A 12 -7.34 13.08 -8.95
C LYS A 12 -8.42 12.59 -7.99
N LEU A 13 -8.15 11.54 -7.22
CA LEU A 13 -9.05 11.04 -6.19
C LEU A 13 -9.39 12.13 -5.18
N GLU A 14 -8.37 12.78 -4.60
CA GLU A 14 -8.58 13.86 -3.62
C GLU A 14 -9.43 15.01 -4.20
N GLU A 15 -9.14 15.43 -5.43
CA GLU A 15 -9.90 16.48 -6.14
C GLU A 15 -11.36 16.06 -6.41
N ARG A 16 -11.62 14.78 -6.71
CA ARG A 16 -12.97 14.25 -6.90
C ARG A 16 -13.74 14.21 -5.58
N LEU A 17 -13.13 13.70 -4.51
CA LEU A 17 -13.77 13.62 -3.19
C LEU A 17 -14.09 15.02 -2.63
N ARG A 18 -13.17 15.98 -2.79
CA ARG A 18 -13.44 17.38 -2.40
C ARG A 18 -14.60 17.99 -3.17
N ARG A 19 -14.73 17.72 -4.47
CA ARG A 19 -15.87 18.19 -5.27
C ARG A 19 -17.19 17.56 -4.81
N LEU A 20 -17.17 16.24 -4.56
CA LEU A 20 -18.32 15.47 -4.10
C LEU A 20 -18.87 16.01 -2.76
N THR A 21 -17.97 16.35 -1.84
CA THR A 21 -18.29 16.86 -0.51
C THR A 21 -18.48 18.39 -0.43
N GLY A 22 -18.64 19.07 -1.58
CA GLY A 22 -18.87 20.52 -1.61
C GLY A 22 -17.69 21.37 -1.13
N GLY A 23 -16.46 20.85 -1.23
CA GLY A 23 -15.23 21.51 -0.81
C GLY A 23 -14.84 21.26 0.64
N ALA A 24 -15.40 20.22 1.27
CA ALA A 24 -14.97 19.80 2.61
C ALA A 24 -13.47 19.46 2.63
N ASN A 25 -12.88 19.48 3.82
CA ASN A 25 -11.45 19.25 4.01
C ASN A 25 -11.10 17.75 3.92
N VAL A 26 -11.43 17.14 2.79
CA VAL A 26 -11.05 15.76 2.47
C VAL A 26 -9.60 15.72 2.03
N PHE A 27 -8.88 14.73 2.52
CA PHE A 27 -7.46 14.53 2.24
C PHE A 27 -7.18 13.07 1.94
N VAL A 28 -6.42 12.81 0.87
CA VAL A 28 -5.98 11.45 0.51
C VAL A 28 -4.50 11.34 0.83
N SER A 29 -4.18 10.83 2.01
CA SER A 29 -2.79 10.85 2.50
C SER A 29 -1.86 9.96 1.68
N GLU A 30 -2.36 8.83 1.20
CA GLU A 30 -1.61 7.81 0.48
C GLU A 30 -2.57 7.00 -0.41
N ALA A 31 -2.09 6.57 -1.56
CA ALA A 31 -2.72 5.54 -2.38
C ALA A 31 -1.72 4.43 -2.66
N ASP A 32 -2.18 3.19 -2.57
CA ASP A 32 -1.40 1.98 -2.73
C ASP A 32 -2.00 1.11 -3.83
N LEU A 33 -1.12 0.56 -4.66
CA LEU A 33 -1.37 -0.62 -5.47
C LEU A 33 -0.72 -1.80 -4.78
N PHE A 34 -1.48 -2.84 -4.44
CA PHE A 34 -1.00 -3.91 -3.56
C PHE A 34 -1.16 -5.31 -4.15
N ALA A 35 -0.37 -6.23 -3.59
CA ALA A 35 -0.45 -7.66 -3.83
C ALA A 35 -0.33 -8.45 -2.52
N MET A 36 -1.28 -9.34 -2.28
CA MET A 36 -1.35 -10.18 -1.08
C MET A 36 -0.68 -11.53 -1.31
N SER A 37 -0.22 -12.17 -0.23
CA SER A 37 0.32 -13.54 -0.29
C SER A 37 -0.66 -14.59 -0.80
N CYS A 38 -1.97 -14.36 -0.66
CA CYS A 38 -3.01 -15.24 -1.20
C CYS A 38 -3.24 -15.10 -2.72
N GLY A 39 -2.61 -14.12 -3.37
CA GLY A 39 -2.76 -13.85 -4.80
C GLY A 39 -3.73 -12.72 -5.15
N CYS A 40 -4.47 -12.18 -4.17
CA CYS A 40 -5.31 -11.00 -4.42
C CYS A 40 -4.43 -9.79 -4.75
N ILE A 41 -4.91 -8.95 -5.65
CA ILE A 41 -4.30 -7.65 -5.96
C ILE A 41 -5.38 -6.58 -5.91
N GLY A 42 -4.98 -5.33 -5.67
CA GLY A 42 -5.98 -4.28 -5.51
C GLY A 42 -5.39 -2.92 -5.28
N ILE A 43 -6.27 -1.97 -5.01
CA ILE A 43 -5.90 -0.63 -4.61
C ILE A 43 -6.48 -0.27 -3.23
N ILE A 44 -5.73 0.55 -2.49
CA ILE A 44 -6.14 1.12 -1.20
C ILE A 44 -5.90 2.62 -1.30
N SER A 45 -6.85 3.42 -0.85
CA SER A 45 -6.67 4.86 -0.69
C SER A 45 -7.01 5.26 0.73
N TYR A 46 -6.06 5.90 1.41
CA TYR A 46 -6.19 6.35 2.79
C TYR A 46 -6.79 7.74 2.82
N ILE A 47 -7.96 7.86 3.46
CA ILE A 47 -8.77 9.08 3.41
C ILE A 47 -8.94 9.63 4.81
N GLN A 48 -8.99 10.95 4.89
CA GLN A 48 -9.34 11.68 6.10
C GLN A 48 -10.38 12.75 5.74
N GLY A 49 -11.25 13.06 6.70
CA GLY A 49 -12.24 14.15 6.56
C GLY A 49 -13.59 13.74 5.95
N MET A 50 -13.88 12.44 5.87
CA MET A 50 -15.22 11.92 5.55
C MET A 50 -15.75 11.08 6.71
N GLN A 51 -17.04 11.20 7.00
CA GLN A 51 -17.75 10.43 8.03
C GLN A 51 -18.55 9.28 7.41
N PHE A 52 -19.05 8.39 8.27
CA PHE A 52 -19.94 7.29 7.91
C PHE A 52 -21.15 7.75 7.08
N GLU A 53 -21.80 8.84 7.50
CA GLU A 53 -22.96 9.39 6.80
C GLU A 53 -22.62 9.87 5.38
N ASP A 54 -21.42 10.41 5.17
CA ASP A 54 -20.96 10.78 3.83
C ASP A 54 -20.82 9.53 2.94
N VAL A 55 -20.31 8.43 3.50
CA VAL A 55 -20.16 7.16 2.78
C VAL A 55 -21.52 6.56 2.42
N GLU A 56 -22.52 6.69 3.29
CA GLU A 56 -23.90 6.26 3.00
C GLU A 56 -24.56 7.12 1.93
N ILE A 57 -24.39 8.45 2.00
CA ILE A 57 -24.99 9.40 1.05
C ILE A 57 -24.37 9.25 -0.34
N TYR A 58 -23.04 9.14 -0.42
CA TYR A 58 -22.31 9.11 -1.69
C TYR A 58 -21.89 7.69 -2.12
N HIS A 59 -22.64 6.67 -1.70
CA HIS A 59 -22.28 5.26 -1.90
C HIS A 59 -21.95 4.93 -3.35
N GLU A 60 -22.82 5.30 -4.29
CA GLU A 60 -22.63 5.01 -5.72
C GLU A 60 -21.46 5.79 -6.32
N GLU A 61 -21.30 7.07 -5.95
CA GLU A 61 -20.19 7.90 -6.43
C GLU A 61 -18.84 7.39 -5.92
N LEU A 62 -18.75 7.00 -4.64
CA LEU A 62 -17.54 6.44 -4.07
C LEU A 62 -17.16 5.11 -4.71
N MET A 63 -18.14 4.24 -4.97
CA MET A 63 -17.96 3.00 -5.73
C MET A 63 -17.37 3.29 -7.12
N ASN A 64 -18.00 4.18 -7.88
CA ASN A 64 -17.54 4.53 -9.23
C ASN A 64 -16.15 5.14 -9.22
N ILE A 65 -15.86 6.03 -8.26
CA ILE A 65 -14.54 6.64 -8.09
C ILE A 65 -13.45 5.59 -7.89
N ILE A 66 -13.63 4.66 -6.93
CA ILE A 66 -12.59 3.66 -6.63
C ILE A 66 -12.46 2.62 -7.75
N GLU A 67 -13.54 2.25 -8.43
CA GLU A 67 -13.47 1.31 -9.54
C GLU A 67 -12.81 1.91 -10.77
N GLU A 68 -13.10 3.16 -11.12
CA GLU A 68 -12.44 3.85 -12.23
C GLU A 68 -10.92 3.97 -11.98
N LEU A 69 -10.50 4.33 -10.77
CA LEU A 69 -9.09 4.39 -10.39
C LEU A 69 -8.41 3.02 -10.50
N SER A 70 -9.12 1.96 -10.07
CA SER A 70 -8.65 0.57 -10.15
C SER A 70 -8.42 0.16 -11.61
N LEU A 71 -9.41 0.42 -12.48
CA LEU A 71 -9.36 0.10 -13.90
C LEU A 71 -8.26 0.87 -14.63
N ASP A 72 -8.04 2.14 -14.28
CA ASP A 72 -6.96 2.94 -14.83
C ASP A 72 -5.58 2.31 -14.52
N LEU A 73 -5.42 1.70 -13.36
CA LEU A 73 -4.22 0.99 -12.95
C LEU A 73 -4.15 -0.47 -13.48
N GLY A 74 -5.12 -0.89 -14.30
CA GLY A 74 -5.17 -2.24 -14.87
C GLY A 74 -5.64 -3.31 -13.88
N ILE A 75 -6.33 -2.90 -12.83
CA ILE A 75 -6.93 -3.76 -11.81
C ILE A 75 -8.44 -3.84 -12.06
N TYR A 76 -8.99 -5.05 -12.06
CA TYR A 76 -10.38 -5.30 -12.42
C TYR A 76 -11.10 -5.87 -11.20
N PRO A 77 -11.57 -5.00 -10.30
CA PRO A 77 -11.98 -5.42 -8.98
C PRO A 77 -13.26 -6.25 -9.02
N SER A 78 -13.25 -7.34 -8.26
CA SER A 78 -14.42 -8.16 -7.93
C SER A 78 -15.13 -7.70 -6.67
N VAL A 79 -14.45 -6.95 -5.81
CA VAL A 79 -15.06 -6.34 -4.62
C VAL A 79 -14.55 -4.91 -4.47
N SER A 80 -15.43 -3.99 -4.11
CA SER A 80 -15.09 -2.63 -3.73
C SER A 80 -15.84 -2.25 -2.45
N TYR A 81 -15.16 -1.55 -1.54
CA TYR A 81 -15.71 -1.25 -0.23
C TYR A 81 -15.03 -0.05 0.44
N ALA A 82 -15.75 0.56 1.37
CA ALA A 82 -15.20 1.48 2.37
C ALA A 82 -14.86 0.72 3.64
N GLN A 83 -13.78 1.14 4.31
CA GLN A 83 -13.41 0.68 5.65
C GLN A 83 -13.39 1.88 6.60
N MET A 84 -14.19 1.78 7.65
CA MET A 84 -14.27 2.78 8.71
C MET A 84 -13.17 2.53 9.74
N LYS A 85 -12.67 3.60 10.35
CA LYS A 85 -11.68 3.47 11.42
C LYS A 85 -12.34 2.86 12.67
N PRO A 86 -11.81 1.75 13.23
CA PRO A 86 -12.43 1.06 14.35
C PRO A 86 -12.72 1.96 15.55
N GLY A 87 -13.95 1.88 16.06
CA GLY A 87 -14.40 2.66 17.22
C GLY A 87 -14.70 4.13 16.93
N THR A 88 -14.71 4.54 15.66
CA THR A 88 -15.05 5.90 15.23
C THR A 88 -16.05 5.87 14.07
N PHE A 89 -16.50 7.04 13.63
CA PHE A 89 -17.32 7.21 12.42
C PHE A 89 -16.50 7.75 11.24
N ASP A 90 -15.17 7.82 11.36
CA ASP A 90 -14.30 8.32 10.31
C ASP A 90 -14.07 7.25 9.24
N LEU A 91 -14.21 7.62 7.96
CA LEU A 91 -13.73 6.80 6.85
C LEU A 91 -12.20 6.71 6.94
N GLU A 92 -11.66 5.49 6.95
CA GLU A 92 -10.22 5.25 6.93
C GLU A 92 -9.72 4.99 5.51
N ARG A 93 -10.41 4.11 4.77
CA ARG A 93 -9.94 3.61 3.47
C ARG A 93 -11.05 3.39 2.48
N LEU A 94 -10.78 3.69 1.21
CA LEU A 94 -11.50 3.10 0.07
C LEU A 94 -10.64 2.03 -0.57
N GLN A 95 -11.27 0.91 -0.93
CA GLN A 95 -10.57 -0.27 -1.42
C GLN A 95 -11.31 -0.90 -2.59
N ALA A 96 -10.54 -1.40 -3.55
CA ALA A 96 -11.05 -2.21 -4.66
C ALA A 96 -10.07 -3.34 -4.97
N HIS A 97 -10.54 -4.59 -4.88
CA HIS A 97 -9.71 -5.79 -4.94
C HIS A 97 -10.16 -6.71 -6.06
N ASP A 98 -9.21 -7.24 -6.82
CA ASP A 98 -9.32 -8.46 -7.61
C ASP A 98 -8.98 -9.65 -6.70
N LEU A 99 -10.02 -10.38 -6.28
CA LEU A 99 -9.90 -11.48 -5.32
C LEU A 99 -9.47 -12.77 -6.04
N CYS A 100 -8.54 -13.52 -5.41
CA CYS A 100 -8.25 -14.88 -5.84
C CYS A 100 -9.44 -15.84 -5.56
N ASP A 101 -9.44 -17.00 -6.22
CA ASP A 101 -10.51 -18.01 -6.10
C ASP A 101 -10.83 -18.41 -4.65
N ASN A 102 -9.84 -18.41 -3.76
CA ASN A 102 -10.06 -18.74 -2.36
C ASN A 102 -10.78 -17.60 -1.63
N CYS A 103 -10.31 -16.37 -1.78
CA CYS A 103 -10.92 -15.21 -1.14
C CYS A 103 -12.32 -14.93 -1.69
N GLN A 104 -12.57 -15.18 -2.98
CA GLN A 104 -13.92 -15.14 -3.56
C GLN A 104 -14.91 -16.04 -2.81
N LYS A 105 -14.51 -17.29 -2.55
CA LYS A 105 -15.34 -18.25 -1.82
C LYS A 105 -15.55 -17.83 -0.37
N GLU A 106 -14.52 -17.30 0.29
CA GLU A 106 -14.61 -16.83 1.67
C GLU A 106 -15.58 -15.65 1.80
N TYR A 107 -15.45 -14.63 0.95
CA TYR A 107 -16.35 -13.47 0.94
C TYR A 107 -17.80 -13.88 0.64
N ALA A 108 -18.02 -14.82 -0.28
CA ALA A 108 -19.35 -15.34 -0.58
C ALA A 108 -19.95 -16.12 0.61
N GLY A 109 -19.11 -16.87 1.34
CA GLY A 109 -19.49 -17.69 2.48
C GLY A 109 -19.92 -16.91 3.73
N VAL A 110 -19.50 -15.65 3.87
CA VAL A 110 -19.86 -14.75 4.99
C VAL A 110 -21.01 -13.78 4.66
N GLY A 111 -21.75 -14.03 3.57
CA GLY A 111 -22.87 -13.17 3.17
C GLY A 111 -22.46 -11.74 2.81
N GLY A 112 -21.22 -11.55 2.34
CA GLY A 112 -20.73 -10.24 1.92
C GLY A 112 -20.43 -9.27 3.06
N LYS A 113 -20.15 -9.74 4.28
CA LYS A 113 -19.66 -8.87 5.37
C LYS A 113 -18.54 -9.53 6.18
N PRO A 114 -17.32 -9.64 5.62
CA PRO A 114 -16.19 -10.27 6.32
C PRO A 114 -15.80 -9.58 7.63
N TRP A 115 -16.06 -8.27 7.78
CA TRP A 115 -15.73 -7.50 8.99
C TRP A 115 -16.83 -6.50 9.37
N PRO A 116 -16.94 -6.11 10.66
CA PRO A 116 -17.99 -5.19 11.11
C PRO A 116 -17.80 -3.74 10.63
N ASP A 117 -16.57 -3.32 10.35
CA ASP A 117 -16.12 -1.97 10.00
C ASP A 117 -16.10 -1.68 8.49
N ILE A 118 -16.53 -2.62 7.66
CA ILE A 118 -16.59 -2.44 6.20
C ILE A 118 -18.01 -2.17 5.70
N LEU A 119 -18.11 -1.31 4.70
CA LEU A 119 -19.30 -1.12 3.87
C LEU A 119 -18.98 -1.55 2.45
N ILE A 120 -19.50 -2.72 2.04
CA ILE A 120 -19.35 -3.19 0.67
C ILE A 120 -20.19 -2.33 -0.26
N PHE A 121 -19.57 -1.86 -1.34
CA PHE A 121 -20.25 -1.20 -2.44
C PHE A 121 -20.68 -2.20 -3.50
N LYS A 122 -19.73 -3.05 -3.91
CA LYS A 122 -19.93 -4.06 -4.94
C LYS A 122 -19.24 -5.35 -4.55
N MET A 123 -19.88 -6.46 -4.90
CA MET A 123 -19.25 -7.77 -4.95
C MET A 123 -19.79 -8.55 -6.16
N ASP A 124 -18.91 -8.94 -7.07
CA ASP A 124 -19.21 -9.79 -8.21
C ASP A 124 -18.01 -10.65 -8.62
N ASN A 125 -18.07 -11.30 -9.78
CA ASN A 125 -16.98 -12.16 -10.25
C ASN A 125 -15.75 -11.37 -10.77
N GLY A 126 -15.82 -10.03 -10.83
CA GLY A 126 -14.75 -9.16 -11.33
C GLY A 126 -14.31 -9.44 -12.77
N GLY A 127 -13.12 -8.95 -13.10
CA GLY A 127 -12.37 -9.32 -14.30
C GLY A 127 -10.97 -9.79 -13.91
N LYS A 128 -10.23 -10.39 -14.85
CA LYS A 128 -8.82 -10.73 -14.58
C LYS A 128 -7.95 -9.49 -14.71
N SER A 129 -7.26 -9.13 -13.64
CA SER A 129 -6.34 -8.00 -13.68
C SER A 129 -5.13 -8.23 -14.56
N ASN A 130 -4.64 -7.14 -15.17
CA ASN A 130 -3.54 -7.18 -16.14
C ASN A 130 -2.19 -6.89 -15.50
N PHE A 131 -2.16 -6.17 -14.37
CA PHE A 131 -0.92 -5.85 -13.65
C PHE A 131 -0.54 -6.95 -12.67
N THR A 132 -0.28 -8.16 -13.17
CA THR A 132 0.03 -9.33 -12.33
C THR A 132 1.49 -9.41 -11.87
N SER A 133 2.40 -8.66 -12.50
CA SER A 133 3.83 -8.65 -12.15
C SER A 133 4.10 -8.22 -10.71
N ILE A 134 3.18 -7.49 -10.07
CA ILE A 134 3.28 -7.14 -8.65
C ILE A 134 3.35 -8.37 -7.72
N LEU A 135 2.74 -9.50 -8.12
CA LEU A 135 2.84 -10.76 -7.38
C LEU A 135 4.24 -11.37 -7.46
N GLU A 136 4.93 -11.17 -8.59
CA GLU A 136 6.30 -11.62 -8.79
C GLU A 136 7.25 -10.78 -7.93
N TYR A 137 7.08 -9.46 -7.90
CA TYR A 137 7.82 -8.56 -7.00
C TYR A 137 7.67 -8.97 -5.53
N ARG A 138 6.43 -9.18 -5.07
CA ARG A 138 6.14 -9.68 -3.71
C ARG A 138 6.86 -11.00 -3.42
N SER A 139 6.79 -11.95 -4.36
CA SER A 139 7.37 -13.28 -4.18
C SER A 139 8.89 -13.25 -4.20
N SER A 140 9.52 -12.42 -5.03
CA SER A 140 10.98 -12.26 -5.07
C SER A 140 11.55 -11.76 -3.74
N ILE A 141 10.85 -10.83 -3.07
CA ILE A 141 11.24 -10.35 -1.75
C ILE A 141 11.06 -11.47 -0.72
N GLU A 142 9.96 -12.23 -0.78
CA GLU A 142 9.75 -13.34 0.15
C GLU A 142 10.84 -14.42 0.03
N GLU A 143 11.23 -14.78 -1.19
CA GLU A 143 12.32 -15.73 -1.46
C GLU A 143 13.65 -15.24 -0.86
N LEU A 144 13.98 -13.96 -1.09
CA LEU A 144 15.15 -13.32 -0.50
C LEU A 144 15.15 -13.39 1.03
N LEU A 145 14.03 -13.07 1.68
CA LEU A 145 13.92 -13.08 3.15
C LEU A 145 14.05 -14.51 3.71
N ARG A 146 13.56 -15.52 2.99
CA ARG A 146 13.73 -16.93 3.37
C ARG A 146 15.18 -17.38 3.23
N GLU A 147 15.88 -16.92 2.19
CA GLU A 147 17.31 -17.18 2.03
C GLU A 147 18.13 -16.58 3.18
N ILE A 148 17.81 -15.33 3.57
CA ILE A 148 18.49 -14.60 4.65
C ILE A 148 18.26 -15.27 6.00
N SER A 149 17.00 -15.46 6.39
CA SER A 149 16.62 -15.93 7.72
C SER A 149 16.86 -17.44 7.92
N ARG A 150 16.91 -18.22 6.83
CA ARG A 150 16.92 -19.71 6.87
C ARG A 150 15.76 -20.30 7.69
N ARG A 151 14.67 -19.54 7.81
CA ARG A 151 13.45 -19.85 8.55
C ARG A 151 12.24 -19.44 7.73
N PRO A 152 11.02 -19.83 8.12
CA PRO A 152 9.82 -19.34 7.46
C PRO A 152 9.68 -17.83 7.65
N ALA A 153 9.91 -17.08 6.57
CA ALA A 153 9.64 -15.66 6.43
C ALA A 153 8.60 -15.44 5.31
N TYR A 154 7.75 -14.44 5.51
CA TYR A 154 6.59 -14.19 4.65
C TYR A 154 6.47 -12.71 4.31
N VAL A 155 6.11 -12.42 3.06
CA VAL A 155 5.64 -11.10 2.63
C VAL A 155 4.12 -11.17 2.53
N MET A 156 3.45 -10.69 3.57
CA MET A 156 1.99 -10.74 3.69
C MET A 156 1.32 -9.87 2.62
N GLN A 157 1.90 -8.71 2.37
CA GLN A 157 1.42 -7.72 1.42
C GLN A 157 2.63 -6.97 0.84
N PHE A 158 2.62 -6.71 -0.45
CA PHE A 158 3.56 -5.81 -1.11
C PHE A 158 2.81 -4.65 -1.73
N ASN A 159 3.24 -3.43 -1.45
CA ASN A 159 2.62 -2.19 -1.91
C ASN A 159 3.58 -1.43 -2.80
N ILE A 160 3.04 -0.83 -3.84
CA ILE A 160 3.60 0.36 -4.50
C ILE A 160 2.76 1.52 -3.98
N PHE A 161 3.40 2.50 -3.33
CA PHE A 161 2.71 3.59 -2.65
C PHE A 161 2.99 4.95 -3.29
N ALA A 162 2.03 5.86 -3.15
CA ALA A 162 2.13 7.26 -3.54
C ALA A 162 1.52 8.16 -2.47
N ARG A 163 2.32 9.06 -1.89
CA ARG A 163 1.92 9.95 -0.79
C ARG A 163 1.55 11.34 -1.27
N ALA A 164 0.71 12.01 -0.47
CA ALA A 164 0.31 13.39 -0.73
C ALA A 164 1.48 14.38 -0.83
N CYS A 165 2.59 14.15 -0.12
CA CYS A 165 3.79 14.99 -0.21
C CYS A 165 4.56 14.81 -1.54
N GLY A 166 4.18 13.86 -2.38
CA GLY A 166 4.89 13.52 -3.63
C GLY A 166 5.91 12.41 -3.50
N CYS A 167 6.15 11.87 -2.30
CA CYS A 167 6.97 10.67 -2.14
C CYS A 167 6.24 9.45 -2.74
N CYS A 168 6.99 8.56 -3.37
CA CYS A 168 6.49 7.27 -3.84
C CYS A 168 7.51 6.17 -3.53
N GLY A 169 7.11 4.91 -3.65
CA GLY A 169 8.00 3.83 -3.30
C GLY A 169 7.31 2.49 -3.22
N THR A 170 7.97 1.55 -2.54
CA THR A 170 7.45 0.21 -2.28
C THR A 170 7.52 -0.13 -0.82
N THR A 171 6.60 -0.95 -0.33
CA THR A 171 6.64 -1.51 1.03
C THR A 171 6.29 -2.98 0.98
N ALA A 172 7.18 -3.85 1.48
CA ALA A 172 6.87 -5.23 1.81
C ALA A 172 6.48 -5.30 3.28
N VAL A 173 5.27 -5.74 3.59
CA VAL A 173 4.82 -6.06 4.95
C VAL A 173 5.26 -7.49 5.25
N VAL A 174 6.14 -7.64 6.24
CA VAL A 174 6.85 -8.91 6.47
C VAL A 174 6.53 -9.53 7.82
N ARG A 175 6.72 -10.84 7.91
CA ARG A 175 6.67 -11.61 9.17
C ARG A 175 7.77 -12.66 9.16
N GLY A 176 8.29 -12.99 10.35
CA GLY A 176 9.27 -14.06 10.52
C GLY A 176 10.72 -13.67 10.21
N ILE A 177 11.03 -12.37 10.22
CA ILE A 177 12.41 -11.87 10.09
C ILE A 177 12.71 -10.81 11.16
N PHE A 178 13.97 -10.77 11.61
CA PHE A 178 14.44 -9.95 12.72
C PHE A 178 15.54 -8.95 12.29
N GLY A 179 15.73 -7.89 13.07
CA GLY A 179 16.63 -6.79 12.74
C GLY A 179 18.10 -7.20 12.57
N ASP A 180 18.59 -8.14 13.39
CA ASP A 180 19.95 -8.69 13.27
C ASP A 180 20.16 -9.44 11.94
N GLU A 181 19.16 -10.20 11.49
CA GLU A 181 19.17 -10.90 10.20
C GLU A 181 19.19 -9.91 9.02
N ILE A 182 18.38 -8.85 9.08
CA ILE A 182 18.37 -7.77 8.08
C ILE A 182 19.73 -7.09 8.01
N ASN A 183 20.29 -6.69 9.15
CA ASN A 183 21.56 -5.98 9.21
C ASN A 183 22.73 -6.83 8.70
N ALA A 184 22.75 -8.12 9.04
CA ALA A 184 23.80 -9.03 8.59
C ALA A 184 23.82 -9.23 7.06
N LYS A 185 22.69 -8.98 6.38
CA LYS A 185 22.51 -9.14 4.92
C LYS A 185 22.06 -7.86 4.22
N LYS A 186 22.33 -6.72 4.84
CA LYS A 186 21.93 -5.38 4.40
C LYS A 186 22.22 -5.11 2.92
N ASP A 187 23.45 -5.35 2.47
CA ASP A 187 23.85 -5.07 1.09
C ASP A 187 23.09 -5.91 0.06
N MET A 188 22.76 -7.16 0.41
CA MET A 188 21.99 -8.06 -0.43
C MET A 188 20.54 -7.58 -0.57
N ILE A 189 19.93 -7.17 0.56
CA ILE A 189 18.58 -6.59 0.59
C ILE A 189 18.51 -5.31 -0.23
N VAL A 190 19.45 -4.39 0.01
CA VAL A 190 19.52 -3.11 -0.69
C VAL A 190 19.67 -3.31 -2.19
N SER A 191 20.57 -4.20 -2.62
CA SER A 191 20.79 -4.47 -4.04
C SER A 191 19.53 -5.02 -4.74
N HIS A 192 18.88 -6.01 -4.12
CA HIS A 192 17.63 -6.59 -4.66
C HIS A 192 16.52 -5.56 -4.78
N ILE A 193 16.34 -4.72 -3.74
CA ILE A 193 15.31 -3.68 -3.73
C ILE A 193 15.60 -2.59 -4.77
N LEU A 194 16.86 -2.21 -4.97
CA LEU A 194 17.23 -1.22 -5.99
C LEU A 194 17.00 -1.75 -7.40
N GLU A 195 17.24 -3.03 -7.67
CA GLU A 195 16.95 -3.65 -8.96
C GLU A 195 15.44 -3.68 -9.23
N LEU A 196 14.65 -4.18 -8.27
CA LEU A 196 13.18 -4.18 -8.34
C LEU A 196 12.62 -2.77 -8.56
N SER A 197 13.16 -1.78 -7.84
CA SER A 197 12.70 -0.39 -7.95
C SER A 197 12.90 0.18 -9.36
N LYS A 198 13.97 -0.20 -10.07
CA LYS A 198 14.20 0.24 -11.46
C LYS A 198 13.09 -0.23 -12.40
N GLU A 199 12.63 -1.46 -12.25
CA GLU A 199 11.54 -2.02 -13.07
C GLU A 199 10.21 -1.28 -12.84
N LEU A 200 10.00 -0.78 -11.62
CA LEU A 200 8.84 0.04 -11.26
C LEU A 200 8.99 1.52 -11.64
N GLY A 201 10.17 1.94 -12.08
CA GLY A 201 10.46 3.34 -12.35
C GLY A 201 10.63 4.19 -11.09
N ILE A 202 11.00 3.56 -9.99
CA ILE A 202 11.24 4.21 -8.70
C ILE A 202 12.76 4.35 -8.53
N VAL A 203 13.21 5.53 -8.12
CA VAL A 203 14.59 5.81 -7.74
C VAL A 203 14.64 6.03 -6.23
N PRO A 204 14.83 4.98 -5.43
CA PRO A 204 14.81 5.11 -3.98
C PRO A 204 15.95 6.02 -3.53
N THR A 205 15.62 7.07 -2.79
CA THR A 205 16.61 7.87 -2.05
C THR A 205 16.91 7.24 -0.69
N MET A 206 16.01 6.36 -0.21
CA MET A 206 16.20 5.61 1.02
C MET A 206 15.56 4.24 0.99
N ILE A 207 16.14 3.31 1.74
CA ILE A 207 15.56 2.00 2.05
C ILE A 207 15.69 1.80 3.55
N TYR A 208 14.62 1.34 4.21
CA TYR A 208 14.59 1.16 5.65
C TYR A 208 13.72 -0.04 6.05
N SER A 209 14.04 -0.65 7.19
CA SER A 209 13.16 -1.59 7.88
C SER A 209 12.31 -0.84 8.91
N MET A 210 11.08 -1.31 9.09
CA MET A 210 10.16 -0.89 10.14
C MET A 210 10.11 -1.97 11.21
N MET A 211 10.42 -1.63 12.45
CA MET A 211 10.44 -2.57 13.58
C MET A 211 9.07 -2.63 14.26
N VAL A 212 8.67 -3.81 14.72
CA VAL A 212 7.53 -3.95 15.63
C VAL A 212 7.93 -3.35 16.99
N HIS A 213 7.20 -2.33 17.44
CA HIS A 213 7.51 -1.59 18.67
C HIS A 213 7.81 -2.51 19.86
N GLY A 214 8.96 -2.29 20.49
CA GLY A 214 9.39 -3.03 21.68
C GLY A 214 9.91 -4.45 21.39
N THR A 215 10.19 -4.79 20.14
CA THR A 215 10.70 -6.11 19.74
C THR A 215 11.77 -5.97 18.65
N ASP A 216 12.54 -7.04 18.42
CA ASP A 216 13.50 -7.14 17.31
C ASP A 216 12.85 -7.63 16.00
N ALA A 217 11.52 -7.87 15.99
CA ALA A 217 10.82 -8.33 14.81
C ALA A 217 10.63 -7.19 13.80
N VAL A 218 10.80 -7.49 12.52
CA VAL A 218 10.58 -6.53 11.44
C VAL A 218 9.12 -6.64 10.98
N ALA A 219 8.45 -5.49 10.93
CA ALA A 219 7.08 -5.32 10.43
C ALA A 219 7.04 -5.09 8.92
N GLY A 220 8.06 -4.44 8.36
CA GLY A 220 8.15 -4.23 6.92
C GLY A 220 9.50 -3.70 6.47
N ILE A 221 9.71 -3.74 5.16
CA ILE A 221 10.88 -3.19 4.48
C ILE A 221 10.36 -2.27 3.38
N SER A 222 10.81 -1.03 3.37
CA SER A 222 10.33 -0.01 2.44
C SER A 222 11.48 0.60 1.67
N ALA A 223 11.22 0.89 0.40
CA ALA A 223 12.05 1.72 -0.46
C ALA A 223 11.26 2.98 -0.78
N GLN A 224 11.84 4.15 -0.58
CA GLN A 224 11.17 5.43 -0.79
C GLN A 224 12.02 6.32 -1.69
N GLN A 225 11.40 6.78 -2.78
CA GLN A 225 11.83 7.95 -3.52
C GLN A 225 11.22 9.18 -2.83
N ALA A 226 12.05 9.90 -2.09
CA ALA A 226 11.62 11.11 -1.40
C ALA A 226 11.40 12.25 -2.40
N CYS A 227 10.36 13.06 -2.19
CA CYS A 227 10.26 14.38 -2.83
C CYS A 227 11.32 15.33 -2.26
N GLU A 228 11.55 16.46 -2.94
CA GLU A 228 12.56 17.45 -2.55
C GLU A 228 12.42 17.88 -1.08
N GLY A 229 11.21 18.26 -0.63
CA GLY A 229 10.99 18.70 0.75
C GLY A 229 11.28 17.61 1.79
N CYS A 230 10.91 16.36 1.51
CA CYS A 230 11.25 15.24 2.40
C CYS A 230 12.74 14.92 2.37
N ARG A 231 13.39 15.00 1.20
CA ARG A 231 14.83 14.79 1.06
C ARG A 231 15.63 15.79 1.88
N THR A 232 15.32 17.09 1.76
CA THR A 232 15.91 18.15 2.59
C THR A 232 15.75 17.84 4.08
N THR A 233 14.55 17.40 4.48
CA THR A 233 14.28 17.04 5.88
C THR A 233 15.19 15.92 6.39
N TYR A 234 15.43 14.89 5.57
CA TYR A 234 16.25 13.74 5.97
C TYR A 234 17.75 13.99 5.88
N GLU A 235 18.21 14.74 4.87
CA GLU A 235 19.62 15.06 4.66
C GLU A 235 20.12 16.14 5.64
N GLU A 236 19.39 17.24 5.79
CA GLU A 236 19.87 18.40 6.56
C GLU A 236 19.74 18.25 8.06
N TYR A 237 18.68 17.56 8.52
CA TYR A 237 18.39 17.46 9.95
C TYR A 237 18.82 16.13 10.56
N GLU A 238 19.34 15.18 9.76
CA GLU A 238 19.64 13.80 10.16
C GLU A 238 18.46 13.12 10.91
N ILE A 239 17.23 13.58 10.65
CA ILE A 239 16.04 13.08 11.34
C ILE A 239 15.67 11.76 10.68
N ILE A 240 15.99 10.64 11.35
CA ILE A 240 15.31 9.38 11.06
C ILE A 240 13.82 9.61 11.37
N PRO A 241 12.91 9.41 10.39
CA PRO A 241 11.53 9.87 10.51
C PRO A 241 10.79 9.36 11.75
N ARG A 242 11.19 8.19 12.27
CA ARG A 242 10.65 7.62 13.51
C ARG A 242 11.67 6.68 14.20
N PRO A 243 11.60 6.49 15.53
CA PRO A 243 12.52 5.63 16.28
C PRO A 243 12.39 4.14 15.98
N ASP A 244 11.29 3.71 15.34
CA ASP A 244 11.06 2.33 14.88
C ASP A 244 11.64 2.05 13.49
N LEU A 245 12.32 3.02 12.87
CA LEU A 245 12.92 2.85 11.55
C LEU A 245 14.42 2.58 11.66
N GLU A 246 14.86 1.56 10.94
CA GLU A 246 16.27 1.26 10.79
C GLU A 246 16.70 1.46 9.33
N MET A 247 17.66 2.35 9.14
CA MET A 247 18.10 2.79 7.82
C MET A 247 19.05 1.77 7.17
N LEU A 248 18.62 1.20 6.04
CA LEU A 248 19.40 0.25 5.26
C LEU A 248 20.15 0.94 4.10
N TYR A 249 19.58 1.99 3.54
CA TYR A 249 20.22 2.76 2.48
C TYR A 249 19.75 4.19 2.56
N LEU A 250 20.67 5.12 2.34
CA LEU A 250 20.39 6.54 2.18
C LEU A 250 21.32 7.05 1.07
N GLU A 251 20.73 7.49 -0.03
CA GLU A 251 21.46 8.23 -1.06
C GLU A 251 21.90 9.56 -0.43
N LYS A 252 23.21 9.78 -0.36
CA LYS A 252 23.76 11.08 0.01
C LYS A 252 24.04 11.86 -1.29
N GLY A 253 23.45 13.05 -1.40
CA GLY A 253 23.73 14.00 -2.48
C GLY A 253 25.18 14.46 -2.52
#